data_AF-A0A173VIT3-F1
#
_entry.id   AF-A0A173VIT3-F1
#
_cell.length_a   1.000
_cell.length_b   1.000
_cell.length_c   1.000
_cell.angle_alpha   90.00
_cell.angle_beta   90.00
_cell.angle_gamma   90.00
#
_symmetry.space_group_name_H-M   'P 1'
#
loop_
_entity.id
_entity.type
_entity.pdbx_description
1 polymer ?
#
loop_
_entity_poly.entity_id
_entity_poly.type
_entity_poly.pdbx_seq_one_letter_code
_entity_poly.pdbx_strand_id
1 'polypeptide(L)'
;MEEKIKQCPEFPFFGASYPDARCINGYLWDLDSYDSEVGGLIIGGDVPCPFCKTEEFIEYDPFGLLYVGNDKEKTREWYFSYIEKLREDIDNKKYFNNEL
;
A
#
# COMPACT_ATOMS: atom_id res chain seq x y z
N MET A 1 11.46 25.27 9.56
CA MET A 1 10.02 25.00 9.42
C MET A 1 9.95 23.60 8.83
N GLU A 2 9.71 22.58 9.67
CA GLU A 2 9.54 21.22 9.16
C GLU A 2 8.28 21.20 8.29
N GLU A 3 8.46 21.05 6.98
CA GLU A 3 7.34 20.67 6.14
C GLU A 3 6.83 19.35 6.68
N LYS A 4 5.60 19.36 7.23
CA LYS A 4 4.93 18.13 7.62
C LYS A 4 4.83 17.28 6.35
N ILE A 5 5.70 16.28 6.23
CA ILE A 5 5.61 15.29 5.16
C ILE A 5 4.20 14.73 5.25
N LYS A 6 3.41 14.95 4.19
CA LYS A 6 2.04 14.47 4.14
C LYS A 6 2.12 12.94 4.10
N GLN A 7 1.88 12.32 5.26
CA GLN A 7 1.82 10.87 5.40
C GLN A 7 0.85 10.30 4.36
N CYS A 8 1.30 9.29 3.60
CA CYS A 8 0.42 8.55 2.71
C CYS A 8 -0.61 7.77 3.53
N PRO A 9 -1.84 7.59 3.03
CA PRO A 9 -2.88 6.92 3.78
C PRO A 9 -2.53 5.46 4.04
N GLU A 10 -3.07 4.93 5.14
CA GLU A 10 -3.07 3.49 5.43
C GLU A 10 -4.22 2.82 4.69
N PHE A 11 -4.01 1.58 4.27
CA PHE A 11 -4.95 0.83 3.45
C PHE A 11 -4.75 -0.69 3.60
N PRO A 12 -5.72 -1.51 3.20
CA PRO A 12 -5.57 -2.96 3.24
C PRO A 12 -4.50 -3.46 2.27
N PHE A 13 -3.53 -4.18 2.81
CA PHE A 13 -2.45 -4.85 2.09
C PHE A 13 -1.93 -6.02 2.94
N PHE A 14 -0.89 -6.74 2.49
CA PHE A 14 -0.30 -7.89 3.20
C PHE A 14 -1.30 -9.01 3.57
N GLY A 15 -2.44 -9.07 2.88
CA GLY A 15 -3.51 -10.04 3.12
C GLY A 15 -4.60 -9.57 4.11
N ALA A 16 -4.46 -8.37 4.67
CA ALA A 16 -5.47 -7.78 5.55
C ALA A 16 -6.67 -7.21 4.79
N SER A 17 -7.81 -7.12 5.48
CA SER A 17 -9.04 -6.45 5.02
C SER A 17 -9.25 -5.07 5.66
N TYR A 18 -8.44 -4.72 6.66
CA TYR A 18 -8.39 -3.44 7.36
C TYR A 18 -7.10 -2.68 7.00
N PRO A 19 -6.98 -1.39 7.33
CA PRO A 19 -5.76 -0.62 7.07
C PRO A 19 -4.57 -1.21 7.83
N ASP A 20 -3.65 -1.82 7.10
CA ASP A 20 -2.51 -2.58 7.66
C ASP A 20 -1.18 -2.21 6.99
N ALA A 21 -1.21 -1.74 5.73
CA ALA A 21 -0.02 -1.14 5.14
C ALA A 21 0.15 0.32 5.57
N ARG A 22 1.32 0.65 6.11
CA ARG A 22 1.78 2.02 6.31
C ARG A 22 2.99 2.33 5.42
N CYS A 23 2.97 3.48 4.78
CA CYS A 23 4.12 3.99 4.04
C CYS A 23 5.16 4.60 4.99
N ILE A 24 6.41 4.12 4.92
CA ILE A 24 7.57 4.69 5.61
C ILE A 24 8.70 4.84 4.59
N ASN A 25 9.20 6.06 4.39
CA ASN A 25 10.27 6.37 3.42
C ASN A 25 9.99 5.88 1.98
N GLY A 26 8.71 5.84 1.59
CA GLY A 26 8.28 5.42 0.26
C GLY A 26 8.02 3.92 0.11
N TYR A 27 8.17 3.11 1.15
CA TYR A 27 7.93 1.66 1.11
C TYR A 27 6.86 1.24 2.11
N LEU A 28 6.14 0.17 1.79
CA LEU A 28 5.07 -0.37 2.61
C LEU A 28 5.64 -1.23 3.73
N TRP A 29 5.13 -1.01 4.93
CA TRP A 29 5.39 -1.81 6.11
C TRP A 29 4.08 -2.35 6.66
N ASP A 30 4.11 -3.60 7.11
CA ASP A 30 3.00 -4.31 7.74
C ASP A 30 2.86 -3.82 9.19
N LEU A 31 1.72 -3.24 9.56
CA LEU A 31 1.47 -2.68 10.88
C LEU A 31 1.31 -3.77 11.95
N ASP A 32 0.77 -4.92 11.59
CA ASP A 32 0.65 -6.07 12.48
C ASP A 32 1.99 -6.75 12.75
N SER A 33 3.02 -6.43 11.96
CA SER A 33 4.39 -6.90 12.18
C SER A 33 5.17 -6.15 13.27
N TYR A 34 4.52 -5.39 14.14
CA TYR A 34 5.23 -4.69 15.22
C TYR A 34 5.83 -5.67 16.25
N ASP A 35 7.14 -5.57 16.47
CA ASP A 35 7.88 -6.31 17.48
C ASP A 35 8.32 -5.37 18.61
N SER A 36 7.89 -5.65 19.84
CA SER A 36 8.23 -4.84 21.02
C SER A 36 9.67 -5.03 21.54
N GLU A 37 10.30 -6.17 21.27
CA GLU A 37 11.70 -6.41 21.64
C GLU A 37 12.65 -5.63 20.72
N VAL A 38 12.31 -5.55 19.43
CA VAL A 38 13.06 -4.77 18.44
C VAL A 38 12.66 -3.28 18.46
N GLY A 39 11.43 -2.98 18.85
CA GLY A 39 10.88 -1.63 18.92
C GLY A 39 10.46 -1.07 17.55
N GLY A 40 9.96 -1.91 16.65
CA GLY A 40 9.61 -1.51 15.29
C GLY A 40 8.88 -2.57 14.47
N LEU A 41 8.48 -2.19 13.26
CA LEU A 41 7.87 -3.08 12.27
C LEU A 41 8.98 -3.98 11.69
N ILE A 42 8.73 -5.29 11.61
CA ILE A 42 9.73 -6.27 11.14
C ILE A 42 9.42 -6.89 9.78
N ILE A 43 8.23 -6.64 9.21
CA ILE A 43 7.82 -7.13 7.88
C ILE A 43 7.53 -5.94 6.94
N GLY A 44 8.04 -6.02 5.72
CA GLY A 44 7.91 -5.01 4.67
C GLY A 44 9.22 -4.28 4.38
N GLY A 45 9.11 -3.06 3.85
CA GLY A 45 10.25 -2.23 3.44
C GLY A 45 10.80 -2.52 2.05
N ASP A 46 10.22 -3.48 1.33
CA ASP A 46 10.59 -3.92 -0.01
C ASP A 46 9.57 -3.46 -1.07
N VAL A 47 8.28 -3.47 -0.74
CA VAL A 47 7.20 -3.06 -1.65
C VAL A 47 7.12 -1.54 -1.74
N PRO A 48 7.24 -0.92 -2.93
CA PRO A 48 7.06 0.54 -3.06
C PRO A 48 5.65 1.00 -2.68
N CYS A 49 5.50 2.22 -2.21
CA CYS A 49 4.19 2.77 -1.87
C CYS A 49 3.41 3.15 -3.13
N PRO A 50 2.16 2.69 -3.32
CA PRO A 50 1.37 3.00 -4.50
C PRO A 50 1.01 4.48 -4.64
N PHE A 51 1.07 5.25 -3.55
CA PHE A 51 0.66 6.67 -3.55
C PHE A 51 1.78 7.66 -3.85
N CYS A 52 3.00 7.39 -3.38
CA CYS A 52 4.16 8.28 -3.56
C CYS A 52 5.24 7.69 -4.47
N LYS A 53 5.19 6.39 -4.76
CA LYS A 53 6.06 5.66 -5.68
C LYS A 53 5.24 4.81 -6.66
N THR A 54 4.20 5.39 -7.24
CA THR A 54 3.22 4.70 -8.10
C THR A 54 3.87 3.88 -9.22
N GLU A 55 4.80 4.46 -9.96
CA GLU A 55 5.47 3.75 -11.07
C GLU A 55 6.32 2.57 -10.57
N GLU A 56 7.11 2.76 -9.51
CA GLU A 56 7.90 1.68 -8.91
C GLU A 56 6.99 0.54 -8.39
N PHE A 57 5.82 0.86 -7.83
CA PHE A 57 4.85 -0.16 -7.37
C PHE A 57 4.30 -0.99 -8.53
N ILE A 58 3.97 -0.35 -9.65
CA ILE A 58 3.50 -1.03 -10.87
C ILE A 58 4.60 -1.96 -11.42
N GLU A 59 5.84 -1.47 -11.48
CA GLU A 59 6.98 -2.24 -11.96
C GLU A 59 7.36 -3.40 -11.03
N TYR A 60 7.21 -3.21 -9.72
CA TYR A 60 7.45 -4.25 -8.72
C TYR A 60 6.48 -5.44 -8.84
N ASP A 61 5.28 -5.20 -9.39
CA ASP A 61 4.22 -6.19 -9.59
C ASP A 61 3.93 -7.05 -8.33
N PRO A 62 3.56 -6.44 -7.19
CA PRO A 62 3.38 -7.16 -5.92
C PRO A 62 2.29 -8.24 -5.97
N PHE A 63 1.37 -8.19 -6.94
CA PHE A 63 0.33 -9.21 -7.13
C PHE A 63 0.71 -10.28 -8.17
N GLY A 64 1.90 -10.19 -8.77
CA GLY A 64 2.41 -11.14 -9.76
C GLY A 64 1.55 -11.24 -11.02
N LEU A 65 0.93 -10.15 -11.45
CA LEU A 65 0.01 -10.12 -12.59
C LEU A 65 0.71 -10.46 -13.92
N LEU A 66 1.98 -10.13 -14.06
CA LEU A 66 2.77 -10.52 -15.23
C LEU A 66 3.02 -12.03 -15.27
N TYR A 67 3.14 -12.68 -14.10
CA TYR A 67 3.36 -14.11 -14.00
C TYR A 67 2.10 -14.95 -14.29
N VAL A 68 0.90 -14.35 -14.18
CA VAL A 68 -0.37 -15.00 -14.53
C VAL A 68 -0.80 -14.76 -15.98
N GLY A 69 0.08 -14.21 -16.81
CA GLY A 69 -0.10 -14.12 -18.26
C GLY A 69 -0.71 -12.81 -18.77
N ASN A 70 -0.85 -11.78 -17.93
CA ASN A 70 -1.17 -10.45 -18.42
C ASN A 70 0.02 -9.87 -19.21
N ASP A 71 -0.28 -9.09 -20.25
CA ASP A 71 0.73 -8.24 -20.89
C ASP A 71 0.99 -6.99 -20.05
N LYS A 72 2.09 -6.29 -20.36
CA LYS A 72 2.54 -5.11 -19.60
C LYS A 72 1.50 -3.98 -19.57
N GLU A 73 0.75 -3.80 -20.65
CA GLU A 73 -0.22 -2.71 -20.77
C GLU A 73 -1.44 -3.00 -19.89
N LYS A 74 -2.01 -4.21 -19.98
CA LYS A 74 -3.12 -4.62 -19.12
C LYS A 74 -2.75 -4.65 -17.65
N THR A 75 -1.54 -5.10 -17.32
CA THR A 75 -1.05 -5.05 -15.93
C THR A 75 -1.01 -3.61 -15.43
N ARG A 76 -0.48 -2.68 -16.22
CA ARG A 76 -0.43 -1.26 -15.88
C ARG A 76 -1.84 -0.68 -15.68
N GLU A 77 -2.77 -0.94 -16.59
CA GLU A 77 -4.17 -0.51 -16.49
C GLU A 77 -4.86 -1.04 -15.22
N TRP A 78 -4.62 -2.31 -14.90
CA TRP A 78 -5.16 -2.92 -13.68
C TRP A 78 -4.62 -2.21 -12.43
N TYR A 79 -3.31 -1.93 -12.37
CA TYR A 79 -2.72 -1.25 -11.23
C TYR A 79 -3.24 0.18 -11.08
N PHE A 80 -3.39 0.94 -12.15
CA PHE A 80 -4.02 2.26 -12.08
C PHE A 80 -5.43 2.16 -11.53
N SER A 81 -6.24 1.22 -12.04
CA SER A 81 -7.61 1.01 -11.57
C SER A 81 -7.66 0.62 -10.08
N TYR A 82 -6.72 -0.23 -9.64
CA TYR A 82 -6.58 -0.62 -8.24
C TYR A 82 -6.23 0.57 -7.34
N ILE A 83 -5.25 1.38 -7.73
CA ILE A 83 -4.78 2.53 -6.95
C ILE A 83 -5.86 3.62 -6.88
N GLU A 84 -6.56 3.90 -7.97
CA GLU A 84 -7.66 4.87 -7.95
C GLU A 84 -8.81 4.39 -7.06
N LYS A 85 -9.17 3.10 -7.14
CA LYS A 85 -10.16 2.52 -6.24
C LYS A 85 -9.73 2.59 -4.77
N LEU A 86 -8.46 2.38 -4.46
CA LEU A 86 -7.94 2.57 -3.10
C LEU A 86 -8.12 4.01 -2.63
N ARG A 87 -7.81 5.00 -3.49
CA ARG A 87 -8.02 6.42 -3.16
C ARG A 87 -9.49 6.69 -2.87
N GLU A 88 -10.39 6.22 -3.72
CA GLU A 88 -11.84 6.38 -3.52
C GLU A 88 -12.31 5.72 -2.22
N ASP A 89 -11.89 4.49 -1.95
CA ASP A 89 -12.27 3.74 -0.74
C ASP A 89 -11.79 4.47 0.54
N ILE A 90 -10.59 5.06 0.50
CA ILE A 90 -10.00 5.85 1.60
C ILE A 90 -10.76 7.16 1.79
N ASP A 91 -11.02 7.92 0.71
CA ASP A 91 -11.75 9.18 0.76
C ASP A 91 -13.18 8.99 1.27
N ASN A 92 -13.82 7.87 0.92
CA ASN A 92 -15.13 7.47 1.41
C ASN A 92 -15.10 6.85 2.83
N LYS A 93 -13.93 6.81 3.48
CA LYS A 93 -13.71 6.24 4.82
C LYS A 93 -14.19 4.78 4.97
N LYS A 94 -14.18 4.02 3.87
CA LYS A 94 -14.70 2.65 3.83
C LYS A 94 -14.09 1.73 4.88
N TYR A 95 -12.80 1.90 5.14
CA TYR A 95 -12.04 1.06 6.08
C TYR A 95 -12.03 1.59 7.52
N PHE A 96 -12.61 2.77 7.76
CA PHE A 96 -12.59 3.47 9.05
C PHE A 96 -13.97 3.54 9.71
N ASN A 97 -15.03 3.01 9.08
CA ASN A 97 -16.42 3.07 9.55
C ASN A 97 -16.90 1.76 10.22
N ASN A 98 -16.02 1.06 10.94
CA ASN A 98 -16.48 0.07 11.92
C ASN A 98 -16.63 0.79 13.27
N GLU A 99 -17.79 1.43 13.47
CA GLU A 99 -18.27 1.71 14.83
C GLU A 99 -18.44 0.34 15.52
N LEU A 100 -17.56 0.06 16.49
CA LEU A 100 -17.82 -0.92 17.56
C LEU A 100 -18.81 -0.32 18.56
#